data_AF-A0A672RW04-F1
#
_entry.id   AF-A0A672RW04-F1
#
_cell.length_a   1.000
_cell.length_b   1.000
_cell.length_c   1.000
_cell.angle_alpha   90.00
_cell.angle_beta   90.00
_cell.angle_gamma   90.00
#
_symmetry.space_group_name_H-M   'P 1'
#
loop_
_entity.id
_entity.type
_entity.pdbx_description
1 polymer ?
#
loop_
_entity_poly.entity_id
_entity_poly.type
_entity_poly.pdbx_seq_one_letter_code
_entity_poly.pdbx_strand_id
1 'polypeptide(L)'
;FGEQAAGVRSLSQFQSLQDGDQELAALRELGLTDAEIELWRCRDQTESSWKGRGVCVAPEVRNGRLQAIRDKMAAHAELLSRPQRFSNSRPLSHREIEIKKALFQGSDRCSFLTALYHRDQLHMHRTKKMRYTYNLLL
;
A
#
# COMPACT_ATOMS: atom_id res chain seq x y z
N PHE A 1 5.34 -8.93 19.13
CA PHE A 1 4.49 -7.90 19.77
C PHE A 1 4.20 -8.26 21.23
N GLY A 2 5.22 -8.48 22.05
CA GLY A 2 4.96 -9.03 23.39
C GLY A 2 6.13 -8.85 24.33
N GLU A 3 6.38 -7.60 24.73
CA GLU A 3 7.15 -7.30 25.95
C GLU A 3 6.94 -5.85 26.42
N GLN A 4 6.57 -4.93 25.51
CA GLN A 4 6.33 -3.51 25.87
C GLN A 4 4.88 -3.16 26.22
N ALA A 5 3.96 -4.13 26.19
CA ALA A 5 2.52 -3.96 26.43
C ALA A 5 2.08 -4.35 27.85
N ALA A 6 3.00 -4.39 28.82
CA ALA A 6 2.66 -4.60 30.22
C ALA A 6 2.14 -3.29 30.86
N GLY A 7 0.86 -3.00 30.62
CA GLY A 7 -0.05 -2.66 31.71
C GLY A 7 -0.06 -1.27 32.37
N VAL A 8 0.73 -0.27 31.99
CA VAL A 8 0.49 1.14 32.45
C VAL A 8 1.00 2.17 31.44
N ARG A 9 0.28 2.40 30.33
CA ARG A 9 0.45 3.60 29.52
C ARG A 9 -0.90 4.29 29.39
N SER A 10 -0.93 5.61 29.58
CA SER A 10 -2.12 6.44 29.32
C SER A 10 -2.59 6.23 27.88
N LEU A 11 -3.91 6.33 27.62
CA LEU A 11 -4.46 6.30 26.25
C LEU A 11 -3.71 7.25 25.30
N SER A 12 -3.33 8.44 25.79
CA SER A 12 -2.54 9.41 25.02
C SER A 12 -1.15 8.89 24.63
N GLN A 13 -0.50 8.13 25.52
CA GLN A 13 0.81 7.55 25.27
C GLN A 13 0.73 6.37 24.31
N PHE A 14 -0.37 5.62 24.31
CA PHE A 14 -0.62 4.57 23.33
C PHE A 14 -0.92 5.15 21.95
N GLN A 15 -1.75 6.19 21.86
CA GLN A 15 -2.02 6.93 20.62
C GLN A 15 -0.74 7.44 20.00
N SER A 16 0.14 8.08 20.79
CA SER A 16 1.43 8.57 20.31
C SER A 16 2.33 7.48 19.71
N LEU A 17 2.29 6.25 20.26
CA LEU A 17 3.03 5.12 19.70
C LEU A 17 2.42 4.63 18.40
N GLN A 18 1.09 4.52 18.36
CA GLN A 18 0.37 4.09 17.16
C GLN A 18 0.55 5.08 16.01
N ASP A 19 0.51 6.39 16.30
CA ASP A 19 0.76 7.45 15.33
C ASP A 19 2.19 7.35 14.77
N GLY A 20 3.17 7.09 15.63
CA GLY A 20 4.56 6.86 15.22
C GLY A 20 4.74 5.61 14.36
N ASP A 21 4.09 4.50 14.72
CA ASP A 21 4.11 3.26 13.93
C ASP A 21 3.41 3.44 12.57
N GLN A 22 2.31 4.19 12.54
CA GLN A 22 1.59 4.52 11.31
C GLN A 22 2.40 5.43 10.39
N GLU A 23 3.09 6.43 10.93
CA GLU A 23 4.00 7.29 10.17
C GLU A 23 5.16 6.47 9.57
N LEU A 24 5.75 5.55 10.35
CA LEU A 24 6.80 4.66 9.85
C LEU A 24 6.30 3.73 8.75
N ALA A 25 5.09 3.19 8.88
CA ALA A 25 4.47 2.36 7.85
C ALA A 25 4.27 3.16 6.55
N ALA A 26 3.75 4.39 6.65
CA ALA A 26 3.57 5.27 5.49
C ALA A 26 4.91 5.58 4.78
N LEU A 27 5.98 5.83 5.54
CA LEU A 27 7.32 6.07 4.96
C LEU A 27 7.88 4.82 4.25
N ARG A 28 7.55 3.62 4.72
CA ARG A 28 7.92 2.35 4.07
C ARG A 28 7.11 2.11 2.80
N GLU A 29 5.84 2.47 2.78
CA GLU A 29 4.99 2.38 1.57
C GLU A 29 5.53 3.27 0.43
N LEU A 30 6.19 4.38 0.77
CA LEU A 30 6.87 5.25 -0.19
C LEU A 30 8.17 4.65 -0.78
N GLY A 31 8.60 3.48 -0.31
CA GLY A 31 9.83 2.83 -0.74
C GLY A 31 11.10 3.57 -0.31
N LEU A 32 11.05 4.29 0.81
CA LEU A 32 12.23 4.91 1.41
C LEU A 32 13.11 3.84 2.07
N THR A 33 14.42 4.01 1.94
CA THR A 33 15.41 3.19 2.67
C THR A 33 15.44 3.58 4.15
N ASP A 34 15.83 2.66 5.03
CA ASP A 34 15.89 2.94 6.48
C ASP A 34 16.74 4.18 6.81
N ALA A 35 17.83 4.40 6.06
CA ALA A 35 18.68 5.59 6.18
C ALA A 35 17.96 6.89 5.77
N GLU A 36 17.07 6.86 4.78
CA GLU A 36 16.25 8.01 4.38
C GLU A 36 15.12 8.27 5.40
N ILE A 37 14.53 7.21 5.96
CA ILE A 37 13.51 7.30 7.01
C ILE A 37 14.09 7.98 8.25
N GLU A 38 15.27 7.56 8.70
CA GLU A 38 15.95 8.21 9.82
C GLU A 38 16.29 9.67 9.53
N LEU A 39 16.78 9.95 8.32
CA LEU A 39 17.09 11.31 7.88
C LEU A 39 15.85 12.21 7.91
N TRP A 40 14.69 11.68 7.48
CA TRP A 40 13.41 12.38 7.54
C TRP A 40 12.93 12.63 8.98
N ARG A 41 13.04 11.64 9.88
CA ARG A 41 12.69 11.80 11.31
C ARG A 41 13.56 12.84 12.01
N CYS A 42 14.79 13.01 11.56
CA CYS A 42 15.72 14.01 12.09
C CYS A 42 15.68 15.34 11.32
N ARG A 43 14.68 15.59 10.45
CA ARG A 43 14.63 16.82 9.63
C ARG A 43 14.56 18.11 10.46
N ASP A 44 13.88 18.06 11.61
CA ASP A 44 13.64 19.21 12.50
C ASP A 44 14.72 19.31 13.60
N GLN A 45 15.65 18.35 13.67
CA GLN A 45 16.76 18.38 14.60
C GLN A 45 17.91 19.22 14.04
N THR A 46 18.29 20.27 14.77
CA THR A 46 19.44 21.13 14.50
C THR A 46 20.72 20.29 14.33
N GLU A 47 21.60 20.72 13.41
CA GLU A 47 22.89 20.08 13.04
C GLU A 47 23.77 19.61 14.23
N SER A 48 23.57 20.15 15.43
CA SER A 48 24.26 19.75 16.66
C SER A 48 23.93 18.33 17.13
N SER A 49 22.71 17.82 16.87
CA SER A 49 22.28 16.47 17.25
C SER A 49 22.83 15.38 16.32
N TRP A 50 23.02 15.71 15.03
CA TRP A 50 23.52 14.76 14.01
C TRP A 50 25.04 14.57 14.05
N LYS A 51 25.77 15.48 14.68
CA LYS A 51 27.25 15.49 14.79
C LYS A 51 27.81 14.24 15.50
N GLY A 52 26.97 13.48 16.22
CA GLY A 52 27.33 12.21 16.86
C GLY A 52 27.45 11.00 15.92
N ARG A 53 27.04 11.12 14.64
CA ARG A 53 27.01 10.00 13.68
C ARG A 53 28.14 9.96 12.66
N GLY A 54 29.30 10.58 12.96
CA GLY A 54 30.59 10.34 12.31
C GLY A 54 30.71 10.63 10.80
N VAL A 55 29.61 10.97 10.11
CA VAL A 55 29.59 11.27 8.68
C VAL A 55 28.90 12.61 8.50
N CYS A 56 29.70 13.67 8.47
CA CYS A 56 29.25 14.99 8.02
C CYS A 56 29.02 14.93 6.50
N VAL A 57 27.82 14.51 6.10
CA VAL A 57 27.34 14.76 4.74
C VAL A 57 27.20 16.28 4.60
N ALA A 58 27.72 16.85 3.51
CA ALA A 58 27.59 18.29 3.25
C ALA A 58 26.11 18.71 3.37
N PRO A 59 25.81 19.86 4.00
CA PRO A 59 24.43 20.29 4.25
C PRO A 59 23.61 20.37 2.96
N GLU A 60 24.25 20.73 1.85
CA GLU A 60 23.64 20.73 0.52
C GLU A 60 23.16 19.34 0.06
N VAL A 61 23.96 18.31 0.30
CA VAL A 61 23.60 16.92 -0.05
C VAL A 61 22.49 16.41 0.87
N ARG A 62 22.51 16.77 2.16
CA ARG A 62 21.42 16.47 3.10
C ARG A 62 20.11 17.11 2.64
N ASN A 63 20.14 18.40 2.30
CA ASN A 63 18.98 19.15 1.82
C ASN A 63 18.45 18.59 0.50
N GLY A 64 19.33 18.21 -0.44
CA GLY A 64 18.95 17.55 -1.68
C GLY A 64 18.24 16.21 -1.45
N ARG A 65 18.71 15.40 -0.48
CA ARG A 65 18.04 14.15 -0.10
C ARG A 65 16.68 14.39 0.56
N LEU A 66 16.58 15.39 1.45
CA LEU A 66 15.29 15.79 2.04
C LEU A 66 14.30 16.24 0.96
N GLN A 67 14.77 16.99 -0.04
CA GLN A 67 13.92 17.43 -1.14
C GLN A 67 13.44 16.24 -1.98
N ALA A 68 14.32 15.30 -2.31
CA ALA A 68 13.92 14.08 -3.02
C ALA A 68 12.86 13.27 -2.24
N ILE A 69 12.94 13.23 -0.91
CA ILE A 69 11.91 12.60 -0.07
C ILE A 69 10.57 13.36 -0.17
N ARG A 70 10.59 14.70 -0.12
CA ARG A 70 9.38 15.52 -0.31
C ARG A 70 8.75 15.29 -1.69
N ASP A 71 9.57 15.21 -2.72
CA ASP A 71 9.09 14.99 -4.09
C ASP A 71 8.45 13.60 -4.23
N LYS A 72 9.05 12.56 -3.62
CA LYS A 72 8.43 11.22 -3.54
C LYS A 72 7.08 11.25 -2.83
N MET A 73 6.98 11.96 -1.70
CA MET A 73 5.72 12.12 -0.96
C MET A 73 4.66 12.83 -1.80
N ALA A 74 5.04 13.91 -2.48
CA ALA A 74 4.15 14.69 -3.34
C ALA A 74 3.65 13.85 -4.52
N ALA A 75 4.54 13.12 -5.19
CA ALA A 75 4.17 12.23 -6.29
C ALA A 75 3.23 11.10 -5.84
N HIS A 76 3.47 10.52 -4.65
CA HIS A 76 2.58 9.51 -4.08
C HIS A 76 1.20 10.09 -3.72
N ALA A 77 1.15 11.26 -3.09
CA ALA A 77 -0.10 11.95 -2.80
C ALA A 77 -0.87 12.28 -4.08
N GLU A 78 -0.18 12.72 -5.13
CA GLU A 78 -0.78 12.97 -6.44
C GLU A 78 -1.36 11.67 -7.03
N LEU A 79 -0.61 10.57 -7.00
CA LEU A 79 -1.09 9.26 -7.45
C LEU A 79 -2.36 8.80 -6.71
N LEU A 80 -2.42 8.98 -5.39
CA LEU A 80 -3.58 8.63 -4.58
C LEU A 80 -4.78 9.57 -4.79
N SER A 81 -4.52 10.85 -5.08
CA SER A 81 -5.57 11.83 -5.36
C SER A 81 -6.26 11.59 -6.70
N ARG A 82 -5.55 10.98 -7.65
CA ARG A 82 -6.10 10.66 -8.97
C ARG A 82 -7.16 9.57 -8.80
N PRO A 83 -8.35 9.72 -9.42
CA PRO A 83 -9.34 8.66 -9.44
C PRO A 83 -8.70 7.38 -9.96
N GLN A 84 -8.66 6.34 -9.13
CA GLN A 84 -8.04 5.06 -9.48
C GLN A 84 -8.92 4.36 -10.53
N ARG A 85 -8.74 4.76 -11.79
CA ARG A 85 -9.40 4.13 -12.92
C ARG A 85 -8.63 2.85 -13.20
N PHE A 86 -9.13 1.74 -12.66
CA PHE A 86 -8.74 0.42 -13.15
C PHE A 86 -9.25 0.28 -14.59
N SER A 87 -8.54 0.89 -15.53
CA SER A 87 -8.95 1.11 -16.93
C SER A 87 -9.26 -0.19 -17.67
N ASN A 88 -8.81 -1.33 -17.15
CA ASN A 88 -9.07 -2.67 -17.71
C ASN A 88 -9.68 -3.67 -16.71
N SER A 89 -10.07 -3.26 -15.49
CA SER A 89 -10.67 -4.20 -14.54
C SER A 89 -12.18 -4.16 -14.60
N ARG A 90 -12.79 -5.30 -14.93
CA ARG A 90 -14.22 -5.51 -14.71
C ARG A 90 -14.46 -5.62 -13.20
N PRO A 91 -15.51 -4.99 -12.64
CA PRO A 91 -15.90 -5.23 -11.26
C PRO A 91 -16.19 -6.74 -11.06
N LEU A 92 -15.64 -7.31 -10.00
CA LEU A 92 -15.87 -8.70 -9.62
C LEU A 92 -17.17 -8.79 -8.83
N SER A 93 -17.93 -9.86 -9.04
CA SER A 93 -19.09 -10.17 -8.20
C SER A 93 -18.63 -10.53 -6.77
N HIS A 94 -19.53 -10.38 -5.80
CA HIS A 94 -19.26 -10.80 -4.41
C HIS A 94 -18.75 -12.24 -4.34
N ARG A 95 -19.36 -13.17 -5.09
CA ARG A 95 -18.94 -14.57 -5.19
C ARG A 95 -17.51 -14.71 -5.72
N GLU A 96 -17.17 -13.99 -6.79
CA GLU A 96 -15.81 -14.03 -7.37
C GLU A 96 -14.76 -13.49 -6.38
N ILE A 97 -15.11 -12.46 -5.60
CA ILE A 97 -14.25 -11.90 -4.55
C ILE A 97 -14.01 -12.95 -3.46
N GLU A 98 -15.06 -13.61 -2.99
CA GLU A 98 -14.97 -14.63 -1.94
C GLU A 98 -14.11 -15.83 -2.36
N ILE A 99 -14.32 -16.32 -3.59
CA ILE A 99 -13.50 -17.38 -4.18
C ILE A 99 -12.02 -16.96 -4.25
N LYS A 100 -11.72 -15.74 -4.71
CA LYS A 100 -10.34 -15.22 -4.76
C LYS A 100 -9.71 -15.13 -3.37
N LYS A 101 -10.45 -14.64 -2.37
CA LYS A 101 -9.96 -14.57 -0.98
C LYS A 101 -9.62 -15.96 -0.45
N ALA A 102 -10.50 -16.94 -0.64
CA ALA A 102 -10.28 -18.31 -0.19
C ALA A 102 -9.11 -19.01 -0.89
N LEU A 103 -8.88 -18.73 -2.18
CA LEU A 103 -7.71 -19.21 -2.91
C LEU A 103 -6.41 -18.59 -2.38
N PHE A 104 -6.41 -17.28 -2.10
CA PHE A 104 -5.23 -16.58 -1.58
C PHE A 104 -4.89 -17.00 -0.14
N GLN A 105 -5.89 -17.31 0.68
CA GLN A 105 -5.73 -17.79 2.05
C GLN A 105 -5.33 -19.27 2.15
N GLY A 106 -5.26 -20.00 1.03
CA GLY A 106 -4.80 -21.38 1.01
C GLY A 106 -5.83 -22.41 1.51
N SER A 107 -7.10 -22.27 1.11
CA SER A 107 -8.15 -23.25 1.45
C SER A 107 -7.85 -24.67 0.94
N ASP A 108 -8.21 -25.69 1.72
CA ASP A 108 -8.13 -27.11 1.30
C ASP A 108 -8.91 -27.43 0.01
N ARG A 109 -9.86 -26.56 -0.39
CA ARG A 109 -10.70 -26.72 -1.58
C ARG A 109 -10.18 -25.96 -2.80
N CYS A 110 -8.89 -25.63 -2.86
CA CYS A 110 -8.27 -24.84 -3.93
C CYS A 110 -8.61 -25.34 -5.35
N SER A 111 -8.56 -26.65 -5.60
CA SER A 111 -8.88 -27.23 -6.93
C SER A 111 -10.33 -26.98 -7.34
N PHE A 112 -11.26 -27.20 -6.41
CA PHE A 112 -12.69 -26.96 -6.61
C PHE A 112 -13.02 -25.48 -6.82
N LEU A 113 -12.48 -24.61 -5.99
CA LEU A 113 -12.68 -23.15 -6.08
C LEU A 113 -12.12 -22.59 -7.40
N THR A 114 -10.97 -23.10 -7.86
CA THR A 114 -10.38 -22.75 -9.15
C THR A 114 -11.31 -23.14 -10.30
N ALA A 115 -11.87 -24.35 -10.28
CA ALA A 115 -12.84 -24.79 -11.30
C ALA A 115 -14.10 -23.91 -11.34
N LEU A 116 -14.62 -23.52 -10.16
CA LEU A 116 -15.77 -22.61 -10.04
C LEU A 116 -15.47 -21.20 -10.56
N TYR A 117 -14.25 -20.70 -10.38
CA TYR A 117 -13.84 -19.39 -10.86
C TYR A 117 -13.81 -19.33 -12.40
N HIS A 118 -13.25 -20.35 -13.05
CA HIS A 118 -13.15 -20.38 -14.52
C HIS A 118 -14.48 -20.69 -15.22
N ARG A 119 -15.38 -21.45 -14.58
CA ARG A 119 -16.73 -21.71 -15.10
C ARG A 119 -17.52 -20.43 -15.35
N ASP A 120 -17.42 -19.45 -14.44
CA ASP A 120 -18.14 -18.18 -14.55
C ASP A 120 -17.56 -17.27 -15.65
N GLN A 121 -16.24 -17.30 -15.85
CA GLN A 121 -15.56 -16.58 -16.93
C GLN A 121 -16.08 -17.03 -18.31
N LEU A 122 -16.29 -18.33 -18.50
CA LEU A 122 -16.83 -18.91 -19.74
C LEU A 122 -18.31 -18.56 -19.96
N HIS A 123 -19.11 -18.52 -18.89
CA HIS A 123 -20.53 -18.13 -18.97
C HIS A 123 -20.70 -16.65 -19.37
N MET A 124 -19.83 -15.78 -18.88
CA MET A 124 -19.82 -14.36 -19.25
C MET A 124 -19.34 -14.13 -20.69
N HIS A 125 -18.41 -14.95 -21.20
CA HIS A 125 -17.99 -14.89 -22.60
C HIS A 125 -19.10 -15.35 -23.57
N ARG A 126 -19.86 -16.39 -23.20
CA ARG A 126 -21.00 -16.89 -23.99
C ARG A 126 -22.16 -15.89 -24.07
N THR A 127 -22.50 -15.26 -22.95
CA THR A 127 -23.61 -14.30 -22.88
C THR A 127 -23.28 -12.96 -23.56
N LYS A 128 -22.01 -12.52 -23.57
CA LYS A 128 -21.57 -11.36 -24.36
C LYS A 128 -21.60 -11.64 -25.86
N LYS A 129 -21.14 -12.81 -26.32
CA LYS A 129 -21.15 -13.20 -27.74
C LYS A 129 -22.57 -13.19 -28.34
N MET A 130 -23.57 -13.61 -27.55
CA MET A 130 -24.98 -13.56 -27.97
C MET A 130 -25.53 -12.12 -28.06
N ARG A 131 -25.11 -11.18 -27.21
CA ARG A 131 -25.62 -9.78 -27.27
C ARG A 131 -25.11 -8.98 -28.47
N TYR A 132 -23.91 -9.29 -28.98
CA TYR A 132 -23.38 -8.66 -30.19
C TYR A 132 -24.02 -9.23 -31.46
N THR A 133 -24.47 -10.50 -31.47
CA THR A 133 -25.17 -11.07 -32.63
C THR A 133 -26.58 -10.53 -32.81
N TYR A 134 -27.28 -10.12 -31.74
CA TYR A 134 -28.63 -9.52 -31.87
C TYR A 134 -28.63 -8.03 -32.26
N ASN A 135 -27.51 -7.31 -32.06
CA ASN A 135 -27.40 -5.89 -32.46
C ASN A 135 -26.84 -5.69 -33.88
N LEU A 136 -26.44 -6.76 -34.57
CA LEU A 136 -25.96 -6.71 -35.97
C LEU A 136 -27.00 -7.26 -36.97
N LEU A 137 -28.17 -7.68 -36.48
CA LEU A 137 -29.28 -8.27 -37.25
C LEU A 137 -30.54 -7.38 -37.26
N LEU A 138 -30.39 -6.12 -36.84
CA LEU A 138 -31.35 -5.01 -36.96
C LEU A 138 -30.66 -3.88 -37.73
#